data_AF-A0A1J3HM86-F1
#
_entry.id   AF-A0A1J3HM86-F1
#
_cell.length_a   1.000
_cell.length_b   1.000
_cell.length_c   1.000
_cell.angle_alpha   90.00
_cell.angle_beta   90.00
_cell.angle_gamma   90.00
#
_symmetry.space_group_name_H-M   'P 1'
#
loop_
_entity.id
_entity.type
_entity.pdbx_description
1 polymer ?
#
loop_
_entity_poly.entity_id
_entity_poly.type
_entity_poly.pdbx_seq_one_letter_code
_entity_poly.pdbx_strand_id
1 'polypeptide(L)' 'EEEDERLVKFVTLLGERRWDSLARVSGLKRSGKSCRLRWMNYLSPNLKRGRMTQEEEIIILQLHALWGNKWSRIARR' A
#
# COMPACT_ATOMS: atom_id res chain seq x y z
N GLU A 1 -1.00 -10.11 -12.85
CA GLU A 1 -2.03 -10.80 -12.06
C GLU A 1 -1.43 -11.94 -11.25
N GLU A 2 -0.79 -12.93 -11.88
CA GLU A 2 -0.20 -14.07 -11.15
C GLU A 2 0.82 -13.68 -10.05
N GLU A 3 1.72 -12.72 -10.29
CA GLU A 3 2.64 -12.23 -9.24
C GLU A 3 1.89 -11.54 -8.08
N ASP A 4 0.79 -10.84 -8.36
CA ASP A 4 0.01 -10.13 -7.34
C ASP A 4 -0.81 -11.11 -6.50
N GLU A 5 -1.46 -12.10 -7.11
CA GLU A 5 -2.17 -13.17 -6.41
C GLU A 5 -1.23 -13.94 -5.49
N ARG A 6 -0.02 -14.23 -5.98
CA ARG A 6 1.02 -14.89 -5.19
C ARG A 6 1.48 -14.01 -4.03
N LEU A 7 1.68 -12.71 -4.27
CA LEU A 7 2.00 -11.77 -3.21
C LEU A 7 0.88 -11.73 -2.15
N VAL A 8 -0.38 -11.64 -2.56
CA VAL A 8 -1.53 -11.66 -1.64
C VAL A 8 -1.55 -12.94 -0.82
N LYS A 9 -1.42 -14.11 -1.46
CA LYS A 9 -1.40 -15.40 -0.77
C LYS A 9 -0.34 -15.46 0.32
N PHE A 10 0.90 -15.05 0.01
CA PHE A 10 2.01 -15.11 0.96
C PHE A 10 1.92 -14.04 2.06
N VAL A 11 1.39 -12.86 1.76
CA VAL A 11 1.13 -11.82 2.78
C VAL A 11 0.03 -12.28 3.74
N THR A 12 -1.04 -12.89 3.25
CA THR A 12 -2.11 -13.44 4.10
C THR A 12 -1.57 -14.56 5.01
N LEU A 13 -0.62 -15.37 4.54
CA LEU A 13 -0.05 -16.49 5.31
C LEU A 13 1.03 -16.06 6.33
N LEU A 14 1.86 -15.08 6.00
CA LEU A 14 3.04 -14.69 6.81
C LEU A 14 2.89 -13.35 7.55
N GLY A 15 1.87 -12.58 7.17
CA GLY A 15 1.61 -11.21 7.61
C GLY A 15 2.38 -10.16 6.81
N GLU A 16 2.01 -8.89 7.02
CA GLU A 16 2.55 -7.70 6.34
C GLU A 16 3.93 -7.26 6.87
N ARG A 17 4.85 -8.21 7.05
CA ARG A 17 6.14 -7.99 7.71
C ARG A 17 7.28 -8.72 7.00
N ARG A 18 8.52 -8.30 7.30
CA ARG A 18 9.76 -8.96 6.80
C ARG A 18 9.73 -9.20 5.28
N TRP A 19 9.44 -8.15 4.53
CA TRP A 19 9.17 -8.21 3.08
C TRP A 19 10.27 -8.86 2.25
N ASP A 20 11.53 -8.74 2.65
CA ASP A 20 12.64 -9.40 1.93
C ASP A 20 12.59 -10.93 2.10
N SER A 21 12.25 -11.40 3.30
CA SER A 21 12.03 -12.82 3.54
C SER A 21 10.79 -13.30 2.78
N LEU A 22 9.71 -12.51 2.78
CA LEU A 22 8.48 -12.81 2.04
C LEU A 22 8.77 -12.99 0.55
N ALA A 23 9.44 -12.03 -0.09
CA ALA A 23 9.76 -12.08 -1.52
C ALA A 23 10.59 -13.33 -1.89
N ARG A 24 11.55 -13.69 -1.03
CA ARG A 24 12.39 -14.88 -1.20
C ARG A 24 11.58 -16.17 -1.10
N VAL A 25 10.78 -16.35 -0.04
CA VAL A 25 10.01 -17.59 0.15
C VAL A 25 8.81 -17.70 -0.79
N SER A 26 8.27 -16.56 -1.23
CA SER A 26 7.24 -16.53 -2.25
C SER A 26 7.81 -16.89 -3.62
N GLY A 27 9.12 -16.89 -3.85
CA GLY A 27 9.70 -17.15 -5.17
C GLY A 27 9.35 -16.08 -6.21
N LEU A 28 8.98 -14.87 -5.76
CA LEU A 28 8.76 -13.72 -6.64
C LEU A 28 10.12 -13.21 -7.10
N LYS A 29 10.25 -12.85 -8.38
CA LYS A 29 11.49 -12.23 -8.91
C LYS A 29 11.55 -10.74 -8.61
N ARG A 30 11.25 -10.37 -7.36
CA ARG A 30 11.09 -8.99 -6.88
C ARG A 30 11.83 -8.79 -5.56
N SER A 31 12.22 -7.55 -5.27
CA SER A 31 12.76 -7.19 -3.95
C SER A 31 11.64 -7.05 -2.92
N GLY A 32 11.95 -7.23 -1.64
CA GLY A 32 10.98 -7.00 -0.57
C GLY A 32 10.43 -5.58 -0.57
N LYS A 33 11.27 -4.58 -0.88
CA LYS A 33 10.83 -3.19 -1.09
C LYS A 33 9.74 -3.09 -2.16
N SER A 34 9.91 -3.76 -3.29
CA SER A 34 8.91 -3.78 -4.37
C SER A 34 7.61 -4.47 -3.93
N CYS A 35 7.71 -5.61 -3.24
CA CYS A 35 6.55 -6.31 -2.69
C CYS A 35 5.77 -5.44 -1.69
N ARG A 36 6.47 -4.78 -0.76
CA ARG A 36 5.86 -3.85 0.20
C ARG A 36 5.13 -2.72 -0.51
N LEU A 37 5.78 -2.08 -1.49
CA LEU A 37 5.18 -0.96 -2.20
C LEU A 37 3.92 -1.41 -2.97
N ARG A 38 3.99 -2.57 -3.63
CA ARG A 38 2.85 -3.14 -4.37
C ARG A 38 1.69 -3.44 -3.43
N TRP A 39 1.96 -4.04 -2.27
CA TRP A 39 0.95 -4.33 -1.27
C TRP A 39 0.27 -3.06 -0.74
N MET A 40 1.07 -2.11 -0.22
CA MET A 40 0.55 -0.91 0.44
C MET A 40 -0.24 0.01 -0.51
N ASN A 41 0.16 0.07 -1.78
CA ASN A 41 -0.42 1.04 -2.73
C ASN A 41 -1.51 0.45 -3.63
N TYR A 42 -1.62 -0.88 -3.74
CA TYR A 42 -2.53 -1.47 -4.74
C TYR A 42 -3.28 -2.70 -4.24
N LEU A 43 -2.66 -3.59 -3.47
CA LEU A 43 -3.26 -4.91 -3.16
C LEU A 43 -3.93 -4.99 -1.80
N SER A 44 -3.50 -4.22 -0.81
CA SER A 44 -4.05 -4.28 0.54
C SER A 44 -5.57 -4.09 0.52
N PRO A 45 -6.35 -4.92 1.25
CA PRO A 45 -7.81 -4.78 1.31
C PRO A 45 -8.24 -3.49 2.01
N ASN A 46 -7.40 -2.94 2.89
CA ASN A 46 -7.67 -1.71 3.63
C ASN A 46 -7.51 -0.45 2.76
N LEU A 47 -7.06 -0.59 1.52
CA LEU A 47 -6.95 0.52 0.60
C LEU A 47 -8.31 0.82 -0.04
N LYS A 48 -8.86 2.01 0.23
CA LYS A 48 -10.07 2.49 -0.45
C LYS A 48 -9.78 2.67 -1.95
N ARG A 49 -10.56 2.00 -2.79
CA ARG A 49 -10.51 2.10 -4.25
C ARG A 49 -11.80 2.76 -4.74
N GLY A 50 -11.68 3.67 -5.70
CA GLY A 50 -12.83 4.35 -6.29
C GLY A 50 -12.72 5.87 -6.22
N ARG A 51 -13.83 6.55 -6.50
CA ARG A 51 -13.88 8.01 -6.44
C ARG A 51 -13.76 8.47 -4.99
N MET A 52 -13.02 9.55 -4.79
CA MET A 52 -13.08 10.29 -3.55
C MET A 52 -14.44 10.96 -3.41
N THR A 53 -14.92 11.02 -2.18
CA THR A 53 -16.07 11.85 -1.80
C THR A 53 -15.64 13.31 -1.72
N GLN A 54 -16.61 14.22 -1.82
CA GLN A 54 -16.31 15.65 -1.78
C GLN A 54 -15.74 16.06 -0.42
N GLU A 55 -16.18 15.40 0.66
CA GLU A 55 -15.65 15.56 2.01
C GLU A 55 -14.18 15.15 2.08
N GLU A 56 -13.81 14.02 1.47
CA GLU A 56 -12.41 13.57 1.40
C GLU A 56 -11.53 14.54 0.62
N GLU A 57 -12.01 15.08 -0.50
CA GLU A 57 -11.29 16.10 -1.27
C GLU A 57 -11.02 17.35 -0.43
N ILE A 58 -12.04 17.85 0.28
CA ILE A 58 -11.91 19.01 1.17
C ILE A 58 -10.89 18.74 2.27
N ILE A 59 -10.95 17.58 2.92
CA ILE A 59 -9.98 17.20 3.97
C ILE A 59 -8.56 17.16 3.41
N ILE A 60 -8.36 16.58 2.22
CA ILE A 60 -7.03 16.54 1.59
C ILE A 60 -6.51 17.95 1.33
N LEU A 61 -7.35 18.84 0.80
CA LEU A 61 -6.97 20.24 0.53
C LEU A 61 -6.60 20.98 1.83
N GLN A 62 -7.37 20.80 2.90
CA GLN A 62 -7.08 21.41 4.21
C GLN A 62 -5.76 20.88 4.80
N LEU A 63 -5.53 19.58 4.73
CA LEU A 63 -4.29 18.97 5.22
C LEU A 63 -3.08 19.38 4.38
N HIS A 64 -3.25 19.52 3.05
CA HIS A 64 -2.22 20.02 2.16
C HIS A 64 -1.88 21.49 2.42
N ALA A 65 -2.88 22.34 2.65
CA ALA A 65 -2.66 23.74 3.04
C ALA A 65 -1.85 23.84 4.36
N LEU A 66 -2.10 22.94 5.31
CA LEU A 66 -1.42 22.93 6.60
C LEU A 66 0.01 22.34 6.54
N TRP A 67 0.22 21.28 5.76
CA TRP A 67 1.47 20.50 5.78
C TRP A 67 2.28 20.51 4.48
N GLY A 68 1.77 21.13 3.43
CA GLY A 68 2.35 21.11 2.08
C GLY A 68 2.38 19.70 1.49
N ASN A 69 3.39 19.44 0.65
CA ASN A 69 3.57 18.16 -0.08
C ASN A 69 4.02 16.96 0.80
N LYS A 70 3.65 16.94 2.09
CA LYS A 70 3.97 15.86 3.03
C LYS A 70 2.93 14.72 2.93
N TRP A 71 2.78 14.14 1.74
CA TRP A 71 1.75 13.14 1.43
C TRP A 71 1.76 11.92 2.35
N SER A 72 2.93 11.45 2.76
CA SER A 72 3.03 10.33 3.70
C SER A 72 2.43 10.67 5.07
N ARG A 73 2.46 11.94 5.50
CA ARG A 73 1.81 12.41 6.73
C ARG A 73 0.31 12.61 6.53
N ILE A 74 -0.09 13.17 5.38
CA ILE A 74 -1.50 13.37 5.02
C ILE A 74 -2.23 12.02 4.97
N ALA A 75 -1.65 11.01 4.30
CA ALA A 75 -2.24 9.68 4.15
C ALA A 75 -2.29 8.84 5.45
N ARG A 76 -1.70 9.31 6.56
CA ARG A 76 -1.80 8.66 7.88
C ARG A 76 -2.89 9.24 8.77
N ARG A 77 -3.55 10.32 8.33
CA ARG A 77 -4.64 10.98 9.04
C ARG A 77 -5.97 10.41 8.60
#